data_AF-A0AAV3UJT2-F1
#
_entry.id   AF-A0AAV3UJT2-F1
#
_cell.length_a   1.000
_cell.length_b   1.000
_cell.length_c   1.000
_cell.angle_alpha   90.00
_cell.angle_beta   90.00
_cell.angle_gamma   90.00
#
_symmetry.space_group_name_H-M   'P 1'
#
loop_
_entity.id
_entity.type
_entity.pdbx_description
1 polymer ?
#
loop_
_entity_poly.entity_id
_entity_poly.type
_entity_poly.pdbx_seq_one_letter_code
_entity_poly.pdbx_strand_id
1 'polypeptide(L)'
;MFKGIVNACLVTYYNQNADDREYVISAKDLTTVGPVEFLQDLAVAATIGADHIERNGHHYFQGLRAFPEEVQQKILSAHPDLYRCHDGDFVTLQIEDGTLDLDTIINAPFGVAPLLDICQFTPLIEWVSITR
;
A
#
# COMPACT_ATOMS: atom_id res chain seq x y z
N MET A 1 -3.80 -9.64 1.60
CA MET A 1 -5.00 -9.37 2.45
C MET A 1 -5.67 -10.57 3.14
N PHE A 2 -6.67 -11.27 2.58
CA PHE A 2 -7.57 -12.18 3.35
C PHE A 2 -6.90 -13.29 4.16
N LYS A 3 -5.88 -13.95 3.56
CA LYS A 3 -5.10 -14.96 4.27
C LYS A 3 -4.36 -14.37 5.49
N GLY A 4 -3.92 -13.11 5.40
CA GLY A 4 -3.31 -12.39 6.51
C GLY A 4 -4.26 -12.24 7.69
N ILE A 5 -5.53 -11.88 7.44
CA ILE A 5 -6.57 -11.79 8.48
C ILE A 5 -6.81 -13.15 9.13
N VAL A 6 -7.01 -14.20 8.33
CA VAL A 6 -7.22 -15.57 8.86
C VAL A 6 -6.01 -16.02 9.69
N ASN A 7 -4.80 -15.75 9.23
CA ASN A 7 -3.57 -16.06 9.96
C ASN A 7 -3.47 -15.26 11.27
N ALA A 8 -3.85 -13.98 11.29
CA ALA A 8 -3.87 -13.17 12.50
C ALA A 8 -4.87 -13.73 13.53
N CYS A 9 -6.07 -14.15 13.09
CA CYS A 9 -7.02 -14.85 13.96
C CYS A 9 -6.44 -16.16 14.50
N LEU A 10 -5.76 -16.94 13.66
CA LEU A 10 -5.16 -18.21 14.05
C LEU A 10 -4.01 -18.03 15.05
N VAL A 11 -3.13 -17.05 14.83
CA VAL A 11 -2.06 -16.66 15.76
C VAL A 11 -2.66 -16.22 17.10
N THR A 12 -3.69 -15.37 17.06
CA THR A 12 -4.40 -14.92 18.28
C THR A 12 -4.98 -16.12 19.04
N TYR A 13 -5.65 -17.03 18.34
CA TYR A 13 -6.20 -18.25 18.94
C TYR A 13 -5.10 -19.10 19.59
N TYR A 14 -3.99 -19.35 18.90
CA TYR A 14 -2.90 -20.15 19.48
C TYR A 14 -2.26 -19.46 20.68
N ASN A 15 -2.03 -18.14 20.62
CA ASN A 15 -1.46 -17.39 21.75
C ASN A 15 -2.38 -17.38 22.99
N GLN A 16 -3.70 -17.47 22.81
CA GLN A 16 -4.66 -17.59 23.92
C GLN A 16 -4.71 -18.99 24.54
N ASN A 17 -4.23 -20.02 23.83
CA ASN A 17 -4.34 -21.43 24.24
C ASN A 17 -2.98 -22.12 24.43
N ALA A 18 -1.87 -21.39 24.30
CA ALA A 18 -0.54 -21.93 24.46
C ALA A 18 -0.03 -21.70 25.89
N ASP A 19 0.53 -22.73 26.50
CA ASP A 19 1.12 -22.62 27.84
C ASP A 19 2.51 -21.97 27.79
N ASP A 20 3.38 -22.42 26.88
CA ASP A 20 4.80 -22.03 26.82
C ASP A 20 5.28 -21.63 25.40
N ARG A 21 4.37 -21.20 24.51
CA ARG A 21 4.73 -20.81 23.14
C ARG A 21 4.08 -19.51 22.74
N GLU A 22 4.84 -18.70 22.02
CA GLU A 22 4.38 -17.49 21.38
C GLU A 22 4.46 -17.65 19.86
N TYR A 23 3.38 -17.28 19.19
CA TYR A 23 3.23 -17.26 17.75
C TYR A 23 3.20 -15.81 17.30
N VAL A 24 3.92 -15.52 16.22
CA VAL A 24 4.01 -14.18 15.64
C VAL A 24 3.55 -14.21 14.19
N ILE A 25 3.09 -13.06 13.70
CA ILE A 25 2.84 -12.84 12.27
C ILE A 25 3.99 -12.01 11.69
N SER A 26 4.53 -12.46 10.56
CA SER A 26 5.41 -11.63 9.74
C SER A 26 4.64 -11.09 8.54
N ALA A 27 4.99 -9.88 8.12
CA ALA A 27 4.35 -9.18 7.01
C ALA A 27 5.38 -8.72 5.97
N LYS A 28 4.97 -8.73 4.71
CA LYS A 28 5.77 -8.32 3.54
C LYS A 28 4.87 -7.63 2.51
N ASP A 29 5.34 -6.52 1.94
CA ASP A 29 4.60 -5.73 0.93
C ASP A 29 4.53 -6.39 -0.46
N LEU A 30 5.29 -7.46 -0.68
CA LEU A 30 5.42 -8.22 -1.92
C LEU A 30 5.80 -7.36 -3.14
N THR A 31 6.51 -6.24 -2.93
CA THR A 31 6.93 -5.35 -4.01
C THR A 31 5.73 -4.80 -4.80
N THR A 32 4.57 -4.65 -4.14
CA THR A 32 3.39 -4.02 -4.74
C THR A 32 3.61 -2.50 -4.90
N VAL A 33 2.86 -1.89 -5.82
CA VAL A 33 2.90 -0.45 -6.09
C VAL A 33 1.52 0.12 -5.84
N GLY A 34 1.47 1.35 -5.33
CA GLY A 34 0.24 2.12 -5.27
C GLY A 34 -0.35 2.37 -6.67
N PRO A 35 -1.52 3.01 -6.74
CA PRO A 35 -2.23 3.61 -5.62
C PRO A 35 -3.39 2.77 -5.05
N VAL A 36 -3.58 1.51 -5.47
CA VAL A 36 -4.71 0.69 -5.01
C VAL A 36 -4.25 -0.46 -4.13
N GLU A 37 -3.63 -1.49 -4.71
CA GLU A 37 -3.25 -2.72 -4.00
C GLU A 37 -2.40 -2.43 -2.75
N PHE A 38 -1.35 -1.62 -2.91
CA PHE A 38 -0.45 -1.25 -1.83
C PHE A 38 -1.17 -0.56 -0.65
N LEU A 39 -2.13 0.33 -0.94
CA LEU A 39 -2.88 1.02 0.12
C LEU A 39 -3.80 0.08 0.89
N GLN A 40 -4.46 -0.84 0.18
CA GLN A 40 -5.31 -1.84 0.79
C GLN A 40 -4.51 -2.83 1.65
N ASP A 41 -3.33 -3.26 1.17
CA ASP A 41 -2.45 -4.13 1.95
C ASP A 41 -1.94 -3.43 3.22
N LEU A 42 -1.59 -2.14 3.16
CA LEU A 42 -1.23 -1.34 4.35
C LEU A 42 -2.42 -1.19 5.32
N ALA A 43 -3.63 -0.92 4.80
CA ALA A 43 -4.83 -0.85 5.63
C ALA A 43 -5.09 -2.17 6.38
N VAL A 44 -4.92 -3.31 5.69
CA VAL A 44 -5.05 -4.63 6.33
C VAL A 44 -3.95 -4.88 7.34
N ALA A 45 -2.70 -4.57 7.01
CA ALA A 45 -1.57 -4.78 7.92
C ALA A 45 -1.73 -4.00 9.23
N ALA A 46 -2.12 -2.72 9.14
CA ALA A 46 -2.44 -1.91 10.31
C ALA A 46 -3.65 -2.46 11.09
N THR A 47 -4.71 -2.90 10.39
CA THR A 47 -5.91 -3.49 11.04
C THR A 47 -5.59 -4.75 11.85
N ILE A 48 -4.66 -5.57 11.40
CA ILE A 48 -4.28 -6.82 12.10
C ILE A 48 -3.13 -6.63 13.11
N GLY A 49 -2.67 -5.40 13.33
CA GLY A 49 -1.57 -5.10 14.26
C GLY A 49 -0.19 -5.55 13.77
N ALA A 50 0.03 -5.61 12.46
CA ALA A 50 1.34 -5.93 11.87
C ALA A 50 2.19 -4.64 11.74
N ASP A 51 2.70 -4.16 12.87
CA ASP A 51 3.44 -2.88 12.95
C ASP A 51 4.79 -2.89 12.21
N HIS A 52 5.36 -4.08 11.99
CA HIS A 52 6.61 -4.28 11.26
C HIS A 52 6.38 -5.07 9.97
N ILE A 53 6.62 -4.41 8.83
CA ILE A 53 6.45 -4.97 7.49
C ILE A 53 7.77 -4.86 6.74
N GLU A 54 8.26 -5.99 6.21
CA GLU A 54 9.36 -5.96 5.25
C GLU A 54 8.87 -5.29 3.96
N ARG A 55 9.55 -4.21 3.58
CA ARG A 55 9.17 -3.37 2.44
C ARG A 55 10.36 -3.17 1.54
N ASN A 56 10.25 -3.64 0.30
CA ASN A 56 11.31 -3.44 -0.69
C ASN A 56 10.80 -2.76 -1.97
N GLY A 57 9.48 -2.66 -2.19
CA GLY A 57 8.96 -2.17 -3.47
C GLY A 57 9.47 -0.78 -3.85
N HIS A 58 9.57 0.10 -2.86
CA HIS A 58 10.08 1.46 -3.01
C HIS A 58 11.54 1.56 -3.46
N HIS A 59 12.33 0.48 -3.38
CA HIS A 59 13.68 0.42 -3.95
C HIS A 59 13.70 0.12 -5.45
N TYR A 60 12.63 -0.49 -5.98
CA TYR A 60 12.55 -0.94 -7.37
C TYR A 60 11.72 -0.02 -8.26
N PHE A 61 10.86 0.82 -7.68
CA PHE A 61 9.96 1.70 -8.42
C PHE A 61 10.17 3.17 -8.08
N GLN A 62 10.04 4.04 -9.08
CA GLN A 62 9.98 5.49 -8.90
C GLN A 62 8.58 5.92 -8.45
N GLY A 63 8.16 5.43 -7.27
CA GLY A 63 6.86 5.71 -6.69
C GLY A 63 5.70 5.54 -7.69
N LEU A 64 4.92 6.60 -7.88
CA LEU A 64 3.76 6.64 -8.76
C LEU A 64 4.08 7.17 -10.17
N ARG A 65 5.36 7.26 -10.58
CA ARG A 65 5.75 7.84 -11.88
C ARG A 65 5.08 7.17 -13.08
N ALA A 66 4.75 5.88 -12.99
CA ALA A 66 4.08 5.14 -14.06
C ALA A 66 2.62 5.59 -14.30
N PHE A 67 2.05 6.39 -13.41
CA PHE A 67 0.67 6.85 -13.47
C PHE A 67 0.56 8.28 -14.03
N PRO A 68 -0.57 8.65 -14.65
CA PRO A 68 -0.84 10.02 -15.07
C PRO A 68 -0.60 11.01 -13.93
N GLU A 69 -0.09 12.20 -14.25
CA GLU A 69 0.21 13.25 -13.25
C GLU A 69 -1.01 13.57 -12.37
N GLU A 70 -2.20 13.65 -12.98
CA GLU A 70 -3.43 13.91 -12.25
C GLU A 70 -3.73 12.83 -11.18
N VAL A 71 -3.44 11.55 -11.48
CA VAL A 71 -3.57 10.45 -10.52
C VAL A 71 -2.56 10.63 -9.38
N GLN A 72 -1.32 10.97 -9.71
CA GLN A 72 -0.28 11.20 -8.70
C GLN A 72 -0.68 12.32 -7.73
N GLN A 73 -1.14 13.46 -8.25
CA GLN A 73 -1.56 14.60 -7.43
C GLN A 73 -2.80 14.31 -6.59
N LYS A 74 -3.78 13.58 -7.13
CA LYS A 74 -4.97 13.14 -6.38
C LYS A 74 -4.59 12.26 -5.19
N ILE A 75 -3.64 11.34 -5.38
CA ILE A 75 -3.18 10.44 -4.31
C ILE A 75 -2.36 11.20 -3.27
N LEU A 76 -1.45 12.08 -3.70
CA LEU A 76 -0.71 12.94 -2.80
C LEU A 76 -1.65 13.82 -1.95
N SER A 77 -2.70 14.37 -2.56
CA SER A 77 -3.67 15.21 -1.84
C SER A 77 -4.55 14.41 -0.86
N ALA A 78 -4.85 13.15 -1.16
CA ALA A 78 -5.67 12.31 -0.28
C ALA A 78 -4.89 11.68 0.88
N HIS A 79 -3.61 11.42 0.66
CA HIS A 79 -2.72 10.73 1.59
C HIS A 79 -1.38 11.49 1.78
N PRO A 80 -1.41 12.77 2.23
CA PRO A 80 -0.22 13.61 2.39
C PRO A 80 0.70 13.20 3.55
N ASP A 81 0.20 12.35 4.45
CA ASP A 81 0.93 11.67 5.53
C ASP A 81 1.76 10.49 5.00
N LEU A 82 1.25 9.79 3.99
CA LEU A 82 1.92 8.61 3.39
C LEU A 82 2.84 8.97 2.22
N TYR A 83 2.49 10.00 1.44
CA TYR A 83 3.18 10.35 0.20
C TYR A 83 3.75 11.76 0.21
N ARG A 84 4.84 11.94 -0.54
CA ARG A 84 5.47 13.23 -0.83
C ARG A 84 5.83 13.35 -2.31
N CYS A 85 6.09 14.59 -2.75
CA CYS A 85 6.73 14.81 -4.04
C CYS A 85 8.25 14.52 -3.94
N HIS A 86 8.80 13.82 -4.94
CA HIS A 86 10.23 13.61 -5.12
C HIS A 86 10.80 14.69 -6.06
N ASP A 87 12.07 15.06 -5.88
CA ASP A 87 12.81 16.04 -6.70
C ASP A 87 12.92 15.68 -8.20
N GLY A 88 12.41 14.51 -8.61
CA GLY A 88 12.39 14.02 -9.99
C GLY A 88 11.00 14.16 -10.62
N ASP A 89 10.14 14.98 -10.03
CA ASP A 89 8.76 15.25 -10.45
C ASP A 89 7.88 13.99 -10.48
N PHE A 90 7.89 13.23 -9.38
CA PHE A 90 6.96 12.11 -9.17
C PHE A 90 6.60 11.95 -7.70
N VAL A 91 5.41 11.39 -7.43
CA VAL A 91 4.94 11.12 -6.07
C VAL A 91 5.51 9.79 -5.56
N THR A 92 6.03 9.78 -4.33
CA THR A 92 6.65 8.60 -3.70
C THR A 92 6.36 8.55 -2.20
N LEU A 93 6.67 7.43 -1.54
CA LEU A 93 6.44 7.27 -0.11
C LEU A 93 7.26 8.27 0.71
N GLN A 94 6.63 8.84 1.74
CA GLN A 94 7.26 9.60 2.78
C GLN A 94 7.72 8.64 3.88
N ILE A 95 8.98 8.20 3.78
CA ILE A 95 9.61 7.34 4.78
C ILE A 95 10.48 8.20 5.69
N GLU A 96 10.14 8.23 6.98
CA GLU A 96 10.89 8.96 8.01
C GLU A 96 11.37 7.97 9.07
N ASP A 97 12.69 7.87 9.25
CA ASP A 97 13.31 6.94 10.20
C ASP A 97 12.81 5.49 10.10
N GLY A 98 12.50 5.05 8.87
CA GLY A 98 11.98 3.71 8.58
C GLY A 98 10.48 3.53 8.82
N THR A 99 9.75 4.58 9.16
CA THR A 99 8.31 4.56 9.45
C THR A 99 7.48 5.12 8.29
N LEU A 100 6.18 4.81 8.30
CA LEU A 100 5.16 5.44 7.44
C LEU A 100 4.01 5.86 8.35
N ASP A 101 3.42 7.01 8.06
CA ASP A 101 2.14 7.40 8.63
C ASP A 101 1.01 6.86 7.75
N LEU A 102 0.02 6.23 8.39
CA LEU A 102 -1.10 5.55 7.75
C LEU A 102 -2.44 6.13 8.20
N ASP A 103 -2.46 7.26 8.92
CA ASP A 103 -3.66 7.87 9.46
C ASP A 103 -4.74 8.06 8.39
N THR A 104 -4.40 8.65 7.25
CA THR A 104 -5.40 8.87 6.18
C THR A 104 -5.83 7.57 5.51
N ILE A 105 -4.95 6.55 5.47
CA ILE A 105 -5.26 5.23 4.91
C ILE A 105 -6.26 4.49 5.78
N ILE A 106 -6.07 4.51 7.09
CA ILE A 106 -6.98 3.87 8.05
C ILE A 106 -8.34 4.56 8.08
N ASN A 107 -8.36 5.89 7.89
CA ASN A 107 -9.58 6.66 7.81
C ASN A 107 -10.30 6.57 6.44
N ALA A 108 -9.64 6.03 5.42
CA ALA A 108 -10.24 5.82 4.10
C ALA A 108 -11.01 4.48 4.01
N PRO A 109 -12.08 4.38 3.20
CA PRO A 109 -12.81 3.13 2.99
C PRO A 109 -11.89 2.03 2.43
N PHE A 110 -11.43 1.14 3.32
CA PHE A 110 -10.47 0.08 2.99
C PHE A 110 -9.17 0.60 2.34
N GLY A 111 -8.67 1.76 2.79
CA GLY A 111 -7.49 2.39 2.20
C GLY A 111 -7.70 2.95 0.78
N VAL A 112 -8.95 3.00 0.28
CA VAL A 112 -9.24 3.53 -1.06
C VAL A 112 -9.83 4.93 -0.95
N ALA A 113 -8.99 5.94 -1.18
CA ALA A 113 -9.41 7.30 -1.48
C ALA A 113 -8.32 8.04 -2.30
N PRO A 114 -8.66 8.89 -3.27
CA PRO A 114 -9.98 9.04 -3.88
C PRO A 114 -10.26 7.89 -4.86
N LEU A 115 -11.50 7.79 -5.35
CA LEU A 115 -11.77 6.93 -6.49
C LEU A 115 -11.10 7.51 -7.73
N LEU A 116 -10.38 6.66 -8.46
CA LEU A 116 -9.70 7.06 -9.69
C LEU A 116 -10.66 7.13 -10.87
N ASP A 117 -10.48 8.14 -11.70
CA ASP A 117 -11.16 8.20 -12.99
C ASP A 117 -10.40 7.31 -13.99
N ILE A 118 -11.03 6.21 -14.36
CA ILE A 118 -10.46 5.23 -15.28
C ILE A 118 -10.27 5.79 -16.70
N CYS A 119 -10.96 6.89 -17.06
CA CYS A 119 -10.81 7.54 -18.36
C CYS A 119 -9.43 8.21 -18.53
N GLN A 120 -8.67 8.37 -17.45
CA GLN A 120 -7.33 8.95 -17.44
C GLN A 120 -6.26 7.97 -17.95
N PHE A 121 -6.61 6.70 -18.07
CA PHE A 121 -5.70 5.65 -18.52
C PHE A 121 -5.93 5.33 -20.00
N THR A 122 -4.85 4.99 -20.70
CA THR A 122 -4.96 4.50 -22.09
C THR A 122 -5.69 3.16 -22.11
N PRO A 123 -6.79 3.04 -22.88
CA PRO A 123 -7.45 1.75 -23.05
C PRO A 123 -6.49 0.70 -23.61
N LEU A 124 -6.61 -0.54 -23.12
CA LEU A 124 -5.71 -1.63 -23.52
C LEU A 124 -5.62 -1.81 -25.04
N ILE A 125 -6.75 -1.69 -25.75
CA ILE A 125 -6.80 -1.83 -27.21
C ILE A 125 -5.96 -0.78 -27.93
N GLU A 126 -5.94 0.44 -27.43
CA GLU A 126 -5.12 1.53 -27.97
C GLU A 126 -3.66 1.34 -27.59
N TRP A 127 -3.38 0.98 -26.33
CA TRP A 127 -2.03 0.77 -25.84
C TRP A 127 -1.25 -0.28 -26.66
N VAL A 128 -1.88 -1.43 -26.92
CA VAL A 128 -1.28 -2.51 -27.71
C VAL A 128 -0.98 -2.10 -29.15
N SER A 129 -1.73 -1.14 -29.70
CA SER A 129 -1.53 -0.67 -31.08
C SER A 129 -0.29 0.20 -31.27
N ILE A 130 0.22 0.81 -30.20
CA ILE A 130 1.34 1.75 -30.23
C ILE A 130 2.67 1.06 -29.82
N THR A 131 2.58 -0.10 -29.17
CA THR A 131 3.74 -0.90 -28.73
C THR A 131 4.14 -2.02 -29.71
N ARG A 132 3.52 -2.09 -30.89
CA ARG A 132 3.89 -2.98 -32.00
C ARG A 132 4.58 -2.19 -33.10
#